data_AF-A0A9R1B256-F1
#
_entry.id   AF-A0A9R1B256-F1
#
_cell.length_a   1.000
_cell.length_b   1.000
_cell.length_c   1.000
_cell.angle_alpha   90.00
_cell.angle_beta   90.00
_cell.angle_gamma   90.00
#
_symmetry.space_group_name_H-M   'P 1'
#
loop_
_entity.id
_entity.type
_entity.pdbx_description
1 polymer ?
#
loop_
_entity_poly.entity_id
_entity_poly.type
_entity_poly.pdbx_seq_one_letter_code
_entity_poly.pdbx_strand_id
1 'polypeptide(L)'
;MFMAKLSIPGQSGKLECLSVKATINKHLLVCCQAESPASMEDFPLWKFEDQVETLPTKDAALAFSGQKLIQVEEPDTQVDLVLDSTGPALVGELFVVPVTILSKGHAVHSGELKINLVDAKGGGLLMSPGEADESESHHVELLGVSTASGDEVSKEEVDNIKKIQYSFGVVSVPMLVAGDSWSCKLEIKWHGAKSLMLYVSLGYSLDSSEDASLHRLNVHRSLQVEGKIPMIVGHQFLRPFRREPLLLSRIRSSSGDNKKDSLAMNESNMLIVSARNCTEVPLRLHSIAIESDGDGKQLCPVEQISGLSDEYAVVAPSAEYKAIFSVNPRASNPDFYLGELCLNWSRDLVLGENQDRRVTMKQRLPEVHIEEPPLVVSIECPPYAILGTPFTFYVKIHNSTSLLQEIKYSLVDSQNFVFSGAHNHAAFILPKTEHTVSHKLVPLGSGSQQLPRITVTSVRYSAALTPPTSATSVFVYPSEPKFNLEKSHPISDECVS
;
A
#
# COMPACT_ATOMS: atom_id res chain seq x y z
N MET A 1 -37.43 -42.59 -29.24
CA MET A 1 -36.97 -43.11 -30.54
C MET A 1 -37.96 -42.61 -31.57
N PHE A 2 -37.55 -41.75 -32.51
CA PHE A 2 -38.42 -41.33 -33.60
C PHE A 2 -38.27 -42.37 -34.73
N MET A 3 -39.31 -43.15 -35.01
CA MET A 3 -39.38 -43.98 -36.22
C MET A 3 -40.29 -43.29 -37.23
N ALA A 4 -39.74 -42.89 -38.38
CA ALA A 4 -40.52 -42.48 -39.54
C ALA A 4 -40.68 -43.69 -40.47
N LYS A 5 -41.93 -44.08 -40.77
CA LYS A 5 -42.24 -45.17 -41.69
C LYS A 5 -42.49 -44.56 -43.07
N LEU A 6 -41.60 -44.80 -44.02
CA LEU A 6 -41.85 -44.49 -45.44
C LEU A 6 -42.29 -45.80 -46.12
N SER A 7 -43.53 -45.88 -46.59
CA SER A 7 -44.01 -47.04 -47.34
C SER A 7 -43.81 -46.82 -48.83
N ILE A 8 -42.86 -47.51 -49.43
CA ILE A 8 -42.79 -47.74 -50.88
C ILE A 8 -43.36 -49.15 -51.11
N PRO A 9 -44.28 -49.37 -52.09
CA PRO A 9 -44.86 -50.69 -52.29
C PRO A 9 -43.80 -51.65 -52.84
N GLY A 10 -43.53 -52.75 -52.11
CA GLY A 10 -42.77 -53.90 -52.61
C GLY A 10 -41.37 -54.12 -52.01
N GLN A 11 -40.82 -53.19 -51.22
CA GLN A 11 -39.59 -53.43 -50.46
C GLN A 11 -39.66 -52.74 -49.09
N SER A 12 -39.76 -53.53 -48.02
CA SER A 12 -39.63 -53.02 -46.65
C SER A 12 -38.15 -53.00 -46.26
N GLY A 13 -37.52 -51.82 -46.35
CA GLY A 13 -36.20 -51.57 -45.75
C GLY A 13 -36.35 -50.91 -44.38
N LYS A 14 -35.48 -51.28 -43.42
CA LYS A 14 -35.39 -50.64 -42.10
C LYS A 14 -34.42 -49.46 -42.20
N LEU A 15 -34.88 -48.24 -41.95
CA LEU A 15 -34.04 -47.03 -41.91
C LEU A 15 -33.70 -46.71 -40.45
N GLU A 16 -32.41 -46.61 -40.13
CA GLU A 16 -31.94 -46.17 -38.81
C GLU A 16 -31.66 -44.66 -38.85
N CYS A 17 -32.22 -43.92 -37.89
CA CYS A 17 -31.99 -42.48 -37.74
C CYS A 17 -30.70 -42.26 -36.94
N LEU A 18 -29.60 -41.94 -37.62
CA LEU A 18 -28.27 -41.75 -37.00
C LEU A 18 -28.15 -40.40 -36.25
N SER A 19 -28.77 -39.34 -36.77
CA SER A 19 -28.79 -38.02 -36.12
C SER A 19 -30.02 -37.22 -36.50
N VAL A 20 -30.57 -36.48 -35.54
CA VAL A 20 -31.58 -35.44 -35.75
C VAL A 20 -30.91 -34.09 -35.57
N LYS A 21 -30.90 -33.28 -36.63
CA LYS A 21 -30.46 -31.88 -36.59
C LYS A 21 -31.71 -31.00 -36.63
N ALA A 22 -31.97 -30.29 -35.55
CA ALA A 22 -33.03 -29.29 -35.47
C ALA A 22 -32.40 -27.90 -35.50
N THR A 23 -32.66 -27.17 -36.57
CA THR A 23 -32.20 -25.79 -36.72
C THR A 23 -33.30 -24.88 -36.17
N ILE A 24 -33.06 -24.26 -35.02
CA ILE A 24 -33.98 -23.29 -34.41
C ILE A 24 -33.51 -21.90 -34.86
N ASN A 25 -34.19 -21.33 -35.85
CA ASN A 25 -33.82 -20.08 -36.54
C ASN A 25 -32.46 -20.16 -37.27
N LYS A 26 -31.99 -19.06 -37.89
CA LYS A 26 -30.77 -19.07 -38.75
C LYS A 26 -29.45 -19.40 -38.02
N HIS A 27 -29.43 -19.47 -36.68
CA HIS A 27 -28.20 -19.41 -35.89
C HIS A 27 -28.07 -20.43 -34.74
N LEU A 28 -29.09 -21.25 -34.44
CA LEU A 28 -28.99 -22.29 -33.41
C LEU A 28 -29.20 -23.67 -34.03
N LEU A 29 -28.18 -24.53 -33.91
CA LEU A 29 -28.25 -25.93 -34.35
C LEU A 29 -28.29 -26.84 -33.12
N VAL A 30 -29.38 -27.58 -32.95
CA VAL A 30 -29.47 -28.66 -31.96
C VAL A 30 -29.23 -29.97 -32.69
N CYS A 31 -28.09 -30.61 -32.43
CA CYS A 31 -27.79 -31.93 -32.97
C CYS A 31 -27.95 -33.00 -31.89
N CYS A 32 -28.79 -33.99 -32.15
CA CYS A 32 -28.99 -35.16 -31.32
C CYS A 32 -28.55 -36.40 -32.11
N GLN A 33 -27.47 -37.04 -31.68
CA GLN A 33 -26.98 -38.26 -32.31
C GLN A 33 -27.54 -39.47 -31.55
N ALA A 34 -28.03 -40.47 -32.28
CA ALA A 34 -28.46 -41.73 -31.71
C ALA A 34 -27.42 -42.80 -32.01
N GLU A 35 -26.83 -43.41 -30.97
CA GLU A 35 -26.02 -44.61 -31.16
C GLU A 35 -26.92 -45.77 -31.59
N SER A 36 -26.52 -46.45 -32.67
CA SER A 36 -27.21 -47.65 -33.15
C SER A 36 -26.91 -48.82 -32.20
N PRO A 37 -27.91 -49.61 -31.76
CA PRO A 37 -27.66 -50.83 -30.99
C PRO A 37 -26.77 -51.85 -31.71
N ALA A 38 -26.56 -51.72 -33.03
CA ALA A 38 -25.68 -52.58 -33.81
C ALA A 38 -24.18 -52.37 -33.52
N SER A 39 -23.77 -51.29 -32.84
CA SER A 39 -22.38 -51.07 -32.40
C SER A 39 -22.09 -51.59 -30.99
N MET A 40 -23.06 -52.20 -30.32
CA MET A 40 -22.90 -52.84 -29.01
C MET A 40 -22.75 -54.35 -29.25
N GLU A 41 -21.51 -54.86 -29.30
CA GLU A 41 -21.20 -56.24 -29.72
C GLU A 41 -21.74 -57.37 -28.81
N ASP A 42 -22.43 -57.10 -27.70
CA ASP A 42 -22.71 -58.10 -26.66
C ASP A 42 -24.17 -58.27 -26.20
N PHE A 43 -25.19 -58.01 -27.04
CA PHE A 43 -26.59 -58.31 -26.67
C PHE A 43 -27.33 -59.24 -27.64
N PRO A 44 -27.73 -60.47 -27.23
CA PRO A 44 -28.44 -61.41 -28.07
C PRO A 44 -29.95 -61.21 -27.95
N LEU A 45 -30.50 -60.14 -28.54
CA LEU A 45 -31.91 -59.77 -28.27
C LEU A 45 -32.90 -59.81 -29.43
N TRP A 46 -32.53 -60.26 -30.64
CA TRP A 46 -33.50 -60.24 -31.73
C TRP A 46 -33.41 -61.49 -32.61
N LYS A 47 -34.25 -62.49 -32.33
CA LYS A 47 -34.64 -63.51 -33.30
C LYS A 47 -35.91 -63.05 -34.00
N PHE A 48 -35.92 -63.21 -35.31
CA PHE A 48 -37.01 -62.90 -36.23
C PHE A 48 -38.31 -63.60 -35.80
N GLU A 49 -39.39 -62.85 -35.57
CA GLU A 49 -40.75 -63.37 -35.41
C GLU A 49 -41.57 -62.94 -36.64
N ASP A 50 -42.18 -63.93 -37.30
CA ASP A 50 -42.72 -63.81 -38.66
C ASP A 50 -44.14 -63.22 -38.72
N GLN A 51 -44.79 -62.91 -37.60
CA GLN A 51 -46.10 -62.24 -37.59
C GLN A 51 -46.26 -61.38 -36.33
N VAL A 52 -46.27 -60.06 -36.49
CA VAL A 52 -46.57 -59.11 -35.41
C VAL A 52 -47.91 -58.44 -35.70
N GLU A 53 -48.95 -58.86 -34.98
CA GLU A 53 -50.30 -58.28 -35.01
C GLU A 53 -50.56 -57.27 -33.87
N THR A 54 -49.52 -56.76 -33.21
CA THR A 54 -49.66 -55.83 -32.08
C THR A 54 -49.14 -54.44 -32.40
N LEU A 55 -49.94 -53.43 -32.03
CA LEU A 55 -49.57 -52.01 -32.01
C LEU A 55 -48.30 -51.81 -31.16
N PRO A 56 -47.41 -50.86 -31.50
CA PRO A 56 -46.15 -50.69 -30.81
C PRO A 56 -46.37 -50.31 -29.34
N THR A 57 -46.21 -51.27 -28.44
CA THR A 57 -46.22 -51.05 -27.00
C THR A 57 -44.90 -50.42 -26.58
N LYS A 58 -45.00 -49.40 -25.74
CA LYS A 58 -43.86 -48.67 -25.16
C LYS A 58 -43.13 -49.59 -24.18
N ASP A 59 -42.15 -50.34 -24.67
CA ASP A 59 -41.30 -51.16 -23.82
C ASP A 59 -40.39 -50.25 -22.96
N ALA A 60 -40.60 -50.29 -21.64
CA ALA A 60 -39.87 -49.48 -20.68
C ALA A 60 -38.39 -49.92 -20.53
N ALA A 61 -38.06 -51.15 -20.90
CA ALA A 61 -36.69 -51.68 -20.81
C ALA A 61 -35.78 -51.16 -21.94
N LEU A 62 -36.34 -50.85 -23.12
CA LEU A 62 -35.59 -50.27 -24.26
C LEU A 62 -35.24 -48.78 -24.07
N ALA A 63 -35.74 -48.12 -23.03
CA ALA A 63 -35.54 -46.69 -22.80
C ALA A 63 -34.14 -46.32 -22.23
N PHE A 64 -33.34 -47.29 -21.80
CA PHE A 64 -32.09 -47.06 -21.05
C PHE A 64 -30.80 -47.33 -21.82
N SER A 65 -30.85 -47.79 -23.08
CA SER A 65 -29.68 -48.23 -23.85
C SER A 65 -29.36 -47.32 -25.04
N GLY A 66 -28.97 -46.08 -24.75
CA GLY A 66 -28.35 -45.19 -25.74
C GLY A 66 -27.96 -43.88 -25.08
N GLN A 67 -26.67 -43.60 -24.94
CA GLN A 67 -26.22 -42.28 -24.51
C GLN A 67 -26.65 -41.27 -25.57
N LYS A 68 -27.45 -40.27 -25.15
CA LYS A 68 -27.86 -39.17 -26.04
C LYS A 68 -26.89 -38.02 -25.82
N LEU A 69 -25.97 -37.83 -26.76
CA LEU A 69 -25.17 -36.61 -26.80
C LEU A 69 -26.06 -35.51 -27.41
N ILE A 70 -26.44 -34.53 -26.60
CA ILE A 70 -27.06 -33.30 -27.06
C ILE A 70 -25.94 -32.27 -27.14
N GLN A 71 -25.52 -31.93 -28.35
CA GLN A 71 -24.58 -30.84 -28.58
C GLN A 71 -25.38 -29.60 -28.96
N VAL A 72 -25.34 -28.60 -28.07
CA VAL A 72 -25.87 -27.26 -28.33
C VAL A 72 -24.66 -26.41 -28.73
N GLU A 73 -24.64 -25.98 -29.99
CA GLU A 73 -23.56 -25.15 -30.53
C GLU A 73 -24.03 -23.70 -30.53
N GLU A 74 -23.47 -22.89 -29.63
CA GLU A 74 -23.67 -21.43 -29.64
C GLU A 74 -22.79 -20.81 -30.73
N PRO A 75 -23.26 -19.78 -31.45
CA PRO A 75 -22.47 -19.15 -32.51
C PRO A 75 -21.22 -18.48 -31.94
N ASP A 76 -20.08 -18.65 -32.61
CA ASP A 76 -18.82 -18.01 -32.22
C ASP A 76 -18.98 -16.49 -32.19
N THR A 77 -18.69 -15.88 -31.04
CA THR A 77 -18.76 -14.43 -30.88
C THR A 77 -17.60 -13.76 -31.62
N GLN A 78 -17.90 -12.91 -32.61
CA GLN A 78 -16.90 -12.14 -33.37
C GLN A 78 -16.65 -10.74 -32.77
N VAL A 79 -16.73 -10.63 -31.44
CA VAL A 79 -16.46 -9.40 -30.69
C VAL A 79 -15.51 -9.74 -29.56
N ASP A 80 -14.41 -9.01 -29.48
CA ASP A 80 -13.43 -9.18 -28.42
C ASP A 80 -13.57 -8.08 -27.38
N LEU A 81 -13.48 -8.49 -26.12
CA LEU A 81 -13.36 -7.61 -24.96
C LEU A 81 -11.93 -7.73 -24.43
N VAL A 82 -11.25 -6.61 -24.25
CA VAL A 82 -9.87 -6.52 -23.76
C VAL A 82 -9.85 -5.67 -22.49
N LEU A 83 -9.22 -6.20 -21.45
CA LEU A 83 -8.98 -5.54 -20.17
C LEU A 83 -7.48 -5.51 -19.92
N ASP A 84 -6.91 -4.33 -19.70
CA ASP A 84 -5.48 -4.18 -19.41
C ASP A 84 -5.27 -3.48 -18.06
N SER A 85 -4.18 -3.82 -17.36
CA SER A 85 -3.74 -3.13 -16.15
C SER A 85 -2.25 -2.83 -16.19
N THR A 86 -1.88 -1.65 -15.70
CA THR A 86 -0.49 -1.19 -15.58
C THR A 86 0.03 -1.38 -14.15
N GLY A 87 0.16 -2.65 -13.74
CA GLY A 87 0.71 -3.02 -12.43
C GLY A 87 -0.33 -3.11 -11.30
N PRO A 88 0.11 -3.21 -10.03
CA PRO A 88 -0.79 -3.32 -8.88
C PRO A 88 -1.52 -1.99 -8.64
N ALA A 89 -2.69 -2.02 -8.01
CA ALA A 89 -3.37 -0.83 -7.51
C ALA A 89 -2.86 -0.46 -6.10
N LEU A 90 -2.72 0.83 -5.81
CA LEU A 90 -2.24 1.34 -4.53
C LEU A 90 -3.36 1.98 -3.73
N VAL A 91 -3.36 1.72 -2.43
CA VAL A 91 -4.36 2.26 -1.51
C VAL A 91 -4.38 3.79 -1.55
N GLY A 92 -5.57 4.37 -1.70
CA GLY A 92 -5.84 5.80 -1.77
C GLY A 92 -5.76 6.41 -3.17
N GLU A 93 -5.14 5.71 -4.14
CA GLU A 93 -5.03 6.19 -5.51
C GLU A 93 -6.31 5.93 -6.32
N LEU A 94 -6.46 6.68 -7.40
CA LEU A 94 -7.43 6.35 -8.43
C LEU A 94 -6.77 5.48 -9.51
N PHE A 95 -7.10 4.20 -9.49
CA PHE A 95 -6.57 3.23 -10.43
C PHE A 95 -7.48 3.14 -11.65
N VAL A 96 -6.91 3.27 -12.84
CA VAL A 96 -7.65 3.31 -14.10
C VAL A 96 -7.46 2.01 -14.87
N VAL A 97 -8.55 1.32 -15.17
CA VAL A 97 -8.55 0.12 -16.01
C VAL A 97 -9.14 0.46 -17.38
N PRO A 98 -8.33 0.50 -18.46
CA PRO A 98 -8.86 0.62 -19.81
C PRO A 98 -9.62 -0.65 -20.21
N VAL A 99 -10.80 -0.45 -20.79
CA VAL A 99 -11.64 -1.50 -21.37
C VAL A 99 -11.83 -1.18 -22.84
N THR A 100 -11.47 -2.12 -23.71
CA THR A 100 -11.62 -1.96 -25.16
C THR A 100 -12.50 -3.06 -25.72
N ILE A 101 -13.49 -2.67 -26.51
CA ILE A 101 -14.37 -3.56 -27.27
C ILE A 101 -13.94 -3.46 -28.73
N LEU A 102 -13.64 -4.60 -29.34
CA LEU A 102 -13.22 -4.71 -30.73
C LEU A 102 -14.24 -5.57 -31.49
N SER A 103 -14.97 -4.97 -32.41
CA SER A 103 -15.85 -5.72 -33.31
C SER A 103 -15.03 -6.30 -34.47
N LYS A 104 -14.86 -7.63 -34.51
CA LYS A 104 -14.14 -8.33 -35.58
C LYS A 104 -15.05 -8.81 -36.72
N GLY A 105 -16.37 -8.71 -36.55
CA GLY A 105 -17.32 -9.08 -37.59
C GLY A 105 -18.81 -8.95 -37.23
N HIS A 106 -19.17 -8.97 -35.94
CA HIS A 106 -20.55 -8.69 -35.52
C HIS A 106 -20.78 -7.20 -35.23
N ALA A 107 -21.83 -6.61 -35.80
CA ALA A 107 -22.29 -5.30 -35.35
C ALA A 107 -22.83 -5.40 -33.91
N VAL A 108 -22.49 -4.41 -33.07
CA VAL A 108 -22.93 -4.35 -31.67
C VAL A 108 -24.14 -3.42 -31.60
N HIS A 109 -25.33 -3.99 -31.41
CA HIS A 109 -26.55 -3.23 -31.13
C HIS A 109 -26.98 -3.41 -29.67
N SER A 110 -27.56 -2.35 -29.07
CA SER A 110 -28.08 -2.37 -27.69
C SER A 110 -27.10 -2.98 -26.66
N GLY A 111 -25.81 -2.61 -26.79
CA GLY A 111 -24.73 -3.14 -25.99
C GLY A 111 -24.83 -2.67 -24.54
N GLU A 112 -24.75 -3.62 -23.61
CA GLU A 112 -24.77 -3.37 -22.17
C GLU A 112 -23.52 -4.01 -21.55
N LEU A 113 -22.64 -3.17 -21.01
CA LEU A 113 -21.45 -3.59 -20.30
C LEU A 113 -21.73 -3.63 -18.80
N LYS A 114 -21.77 -4.83 -18.22
CA LYS A 114 -21.91 -5.02 -16.78
C LYS A 114 -20.55 -5.26 -16.14
N ILE A 115 -20.28 -4.55 -15.07
CA ILE A 115 -19.01 -4.52 -14.35
C ILE A 115 -19.28 -5.03 -12.94
N ASN A 116 -18.54 -6.03 -12.49
CA ASN A 116 -18.62 -6.57 -11.14
C ASN A 116 -17.22 -6.64 -10.52
N LEU A 117 -17.08 -6.10 -9.32
CA LEU A 117 -15.87 -6.20 -8.49
C LEU A 117 -16.09 -7.26 -7.42
N VAL A 118 -15.25 -8.29 -7.39
CA VAL A 118 -15.35 -9.41 -6.44
C VAL A 118 -14.01 -9.59 -5.75
N ASP A 119 -14.02 -9.82 -4.42
CA ASP A 119 -12.80 -10.15 -3.68
C ASP A 119 -12.14 -11.41 -4.23
N ALA A 120 -10.86 -11.33 -4.56
CA ALA A 120 -10.07 -12.48 -4.95
C ALA A 120 -9.75 -13.31 -3.69
N LYS A 121 -10.71 -14.10 -3.19
CA LYS A 121 -10.41 -15.08 -2.15
C LYS A 121 -9.42 -16.07 -2.73
N GLY A 122 -8.21 -16.10 -2.16
CA GLY A 122 -7.21 -17.10 -2.48
C GLY A 122 -7.82 -18.49 -2.32
N GLY A 123 -7.66 -19.34 -3.34
CA GLY A 123 -8.02 -20.75 -3.26
C GLY A 123 -7.24 -21.41 -2.12
N GLY A 124 -7.89 -21.60 -0.98
CA GLY A 124 -7.36 -22.28 0.19
C GLY A 124 -8.47 -23.05 0.87
N LEU A 125 -8.48 -24.37 0.67
CA LEU A 125 -9.20 -25.30 1.53
C LEU A 125 -8.77 -25.08 2.99
N LEU A 126 -9.74 -25.24 3.90
CA LEU A 126 -9.69 -25.12 5.38
C LEU A 126 -10.10 -23.75 5.93
N MET A 127 -11.42 -23.52 6.03
CA MET A 127 -12.00 -22.51 6.92
C MET A 127 -12.26 -23.14 8.29
N SER A 128 -11.55 -22.66 9.32
CA SER A 128 -12.02 -22.76 10.70
C SER A 128 -13.09 -21.67 10.91
N PRO A 129 -14.25 -21.99 11.51
CA PRO A 129 -15.32 -21.02 11.71
C PRO A 129 -15.03 -20.23 12.98
N GLY A 130 -14.56 -18.99 12.84
CA GLY A 130 -14.38 -18.10 13.98
C GLY A 130 -13.54 -16.89 13.63
N GLU A 131 -14.23 -15.84 13.17
CA GLU A 131 -13.93 -14.40 13.30
C GLU A 131 -14.64 -13.69 12.13
N ALA A 132 -15.91 -13.39 12.35
CA ALA A 132 -16.58 -12.36 11.55
C ALA A 132 -16.02 -11.01 12.03
N ASP A 133 -15.09 -10.45 11.27
CA ASP A 133 -14.63 -9.09 11.49
C ASP A 133 -15.78 -8.12 11.18
N GLU A 134 -16.37 -7.56 12.24
CA GLU A 134 -17.39 -6.52 12.21
C GLU A 134 -16.76 -5.18 11.79
N SER A 135 -16.58 -4.98 10.49
CA SER A 135 -16.68 -3.67 9.82
C SER A 135 -16.74 -3.87 8.31
N GLU A 136 -17.95 -3.84 7.75
CA GLU A 136 -18.16 -3.75 6.30
C GLU A 136 -17.74 -2.37 5.79
N SER A 137 -16.43 -2.13 5.76
CA SER A 137 -15.84 -1.05 4.95
C SER A 137 -15.51 -1.65 3.59
N HIS A 138 -16.22 -1.22 2.54
CA HIS A 138 -15.91 -1.64 1.18
C HIS A 138 -14.45 -1.31 0.87
N HIS A 139 -13.63 -2.34 0.63
CA HIS A 139 -12.19 -2.15 0.41
C HIS A 139 -11.87 -1.51 -0.94
N VAL A 140 -12.84 -1.48 -1.87
CA VAL A 140 -12.72 -0.91 -3.20
C VAL A 140 -14.05 -0.30 -3.62
N GLU A 141 -13.97 0.75 -4.41
CA GLU A 141 -15.11 1.51 -4.91
C GLU A 141 -14.94 1.81 -6.40
N LEU A 142 -15.94 1.45 -7.21
CA LEU A 142 -16.05 1.91 -8.59
C LEU A 142 -16.58 3.35 -8.58
N LEU A 143 -15.77 4.33 -8.99
CA LEU A 143 -16.14 5.75 -8.93
C LEU A 143 -16.80 6.25 -10.21
N GLY A 144 -16.41 5.73 -11.36
CA GLY A 144 -16.94 6.21 -12.63
C GLY A 144 -16.38 5.49 -13.84
N VAL A 145 -16.96 5.83 -15.00
CA VAL A 145 -16.50 5.37 -16.31
C VAL A 145 -16.39 6.58 -17.23
N SER A 146 -15.22 6.79 -17.82
CA SER A 146 -14.98 7.87 -18.78
C SER A 146 -14.74 7.32 -20.19
N THR A 147 -15.28 7.96 -21.21
CA THR A 147 -15.09 7.61 -22.63
C THR A 147 -14.16 8.60 -23.31
N ALA A 148 -13.28 8.11 -24.18
CA ALA A 148 -12.18 8.91 -24.76
C ALA A 148 -12.57 9.77 -25.98
N SER A 149 -13.84 9.93 -26.32
CA SER A 149 -14.27 10.78 -27.44
C SER A 149 -14.19 12.25 -27.04
N GLY A 150 -13.14 12.94 -27.50
CA GLY A 150 -13.02 14.38 -27.41
C GLY A 150 -14.04 15.08 -28.31
N ASP A 151 -14.91 15.86 -27.69
CA ASP A 151 -15.24 17.24 -28.05
C ASP A 151 -16.19 17.76 -26.96
N GLU A 152 -16.27 19.07 -26.79
CA GLU A 152 -17.18 19.72 -25.84
C GLU A 152 -18.63 19.27 -26.07
N VAL A 153 -19.06 18.24 -25.33
CA VAL A 153 -20.46 17.86 -25.23
C VAL A 153 -20.90 18.12 -23.80
N SER A 154 -22.03 18.81 -23.70
CA SER A 154 -22.63 19.34 -22.48
C SER A 154 -22.66 18.32 -21.33
N LYS A 155 -22.71 18.86 -20.10
CA LYS A 155 -22.87 18.15 -18.81
C LYS A 155 -24.08 17.19 -18.72
N GLU A 156 -24.76 16.90 -19.84
CA GLU A 156 -25.98 16.12 -19.97
C GLU A 156 -25.73 14.71 -20.56
N GLU A 157 -24.55 14.41 -21.14
CA GLU A 157 -24.20 13.03 -21.60
C GLU A 157 -23.47 12.16 -20.56
N VAL A 158 -23.14 12.73 -19.39
CA VAL A 158 -22.57 11.99 -18.24
C VAL A 158 -23.62 11.08 -17.57
N ASP A 159 -24.89 11.21 -17.94
CA ASP A 159 -26.05 10.54 -17.30
C ASP A 159 -26.43 9.15 -17.89
N ASN A 160 -25.64 8.59 -18.81
CA ASN A 160 -25.92 7.25 -19.35
C ASN A 160 -25.41 6.08 -18.47
N ILE A 161 -25.05 6.35 -17.22
CA ILE A 161 -24.63 5.34 -16.23
C ILE A 161 -25.82 5.03 -15.32
N LYS A 162 -26.60 3.99 -15.66
CA LYS A 162 -27.91 3.73 -15.04
C LYS A 162 -27.87 3.21 -13.59
N LYS A 163 -26.71 2.85 -13.04
CA LYS A 163 -26.50 2.51 -11.62
C LYS A 163 -25.03 2.18 -11.39
N ILE A 164 -24.30 3.02 -10.66
CA ILE A 164 -23.10 2.57 -9.95
C ILE A 164 -23.51 2.30 -8.52
N GLN A 165 -23.39 1.04 -8.11
CA GLN A 165 -23.27 0.64 -6.71
C GLN A 165 -21.79 0.37 -6.45
N TYR A 166 -21.34 0.46 -5.19
CA TYR A 166 -19.91 0.41 -4.80
C TYR A 166 -19.06 -0.68 -5.50
N SER A 167 -19.66 -1.82 -5.86
CA SER A 167 -19.01 -2.95 -6.54
C SER A 167 -19.63 -3.35 -7.89
N PHE A 168 -20.67 -2.64 -8.38
CA PHE A 168 -21.39 -2.98 -9.60
C PHE A 168 -21.68 -1.75 -10.46
N GLY A 169 -21.41 -1.84 -11.75
CA GLY A 169 -21.70 -0.79 -12.71
C GLY A 169 -22.31 -1.33 -14.00
N VAL A 170 -23.21 -0.56 -14.62
CA VAL A 170 -23.73 -0.85 -15.96
C VAL A 170 -23.51 0.35 -16.87
N VAL A 171 -22.87 0.11 -18.02
CA VAL A 171 -22.57 1.13 -19.03
C VAL A 171 -23.22 0.73 -20.35
N SER A 172 -23.90 1.68 -20.99
CA SER A 172 -24.46 1.47 -22.32
C SER A 172 -23.34 1.66 -23.35
N VAL A 173 -23.15 0.70 -24.22
CA VAL A 173 -22.15 0.75 -25.30
C VAL A 173 -22.83 1.31 -26.55
N PRO A 174 -22.22 2.28 -27.25
CA PRO A 174 -22.77 2.81 -28.49
C PRO A 174 -22.86 1.73 -29.57
N MET A 175 -23.63 2.00 -30.62
CA MET A 175 -23.70 1.09 -31.77
C MET A 175 -22.34 1.03 -32.47
N LEU A 176 -21.81 -0.17 -32.69
CA LEU A 176 -20.53 -0.40 -33.37
C LEU A 176 -20.76 -1.19 -34.65
N VAL A 177 -20.14 -0.75 -35.74
CA VAL A 177 -20.12 -1.49 -37.00
C VAL A 177 -19.02 -2.56 -36.96
N ALA A 178 -19.15 -3.59 -37.79
CA ALA A 178 -18.11 -4.59 -37.97
C ALA A 178 -16.78 -3.93 -38.35
N GLY A 179 -15.74 -4.12 -37.53
CA GLY A 179 -14.42 -3.49 -37.69
C GLY A 179 -14.16 -2.31 -36.75
N ASP A 180 -15.18 -1.77 -36.09
CA ASP A 180 -15.03 -0.63 -35.18
C ASP A 180 -14.52 -1.05 -33.79
N SER A 181 -13.99 -0.06 -33.07
CA SER A 181 -13.54 -0.21 -31.70
C SER A 181 -14.14 0.88 -30.80
N TRP A 182 -14.48 0.51 -29.57
CA TRP A 182 -14.87 1.46 -28.53
C TRP A 182 -14.06 1.21 -27.26
N SER A 183 -13.63 2.30 -26.61
CA SER A 183 -12.83 2.21 -25.38
C SER A 183 -13.39 3.13 -24.30
N CYS A 184 -13.42 2.61 -23.07
CA CYS A 184 -13.68 3.41 -21.88
C CYS A 184 -12.61 3.13 -20.80
N LYS A 185 -12.52 4.04 -19.84
CA LYS A 185 -11.61 3.97 -18.70
C LYS A 185 -12.47 3.80 -17.44
N LEU A 186 -12.31 2.68 -16.75
CA LEU A 186 -12.94 2.44 -15.44
C LEU A 186 -12.07 3.11 -14.36
N GLU A 187 -12.65 4.00 -13.57
CA GLU A 187 -11.97 4.65 -12.45
C GLU A 187 -12.36 3.95 -11.14
N ILE A 188 -11.39 3.27 -10.52
CA ILE A 188 -11.61 2.43 -9.35
C ILE A 188 -10.67 2.89 -8.22
N LYS A 189 -11.19 3.04 -7.00
CA LYS A 189 -10.41 3.48 -5.83
C LYS A 189 -10.24 2.34 -4.82
N TRP A 190 -9.00 2.10 -4.39
CA TRP A 190 -8.69 1.14 -3.34
C TRP A 190 -8.63 1.82 -1.97
N HIS A 191 -9.43 1.34 -1.04
CA HIS A 191 -9.42 1.75 0.37
C HIS A 191 -8.63 0.76 1.25
N GLY A 192 -8.42 -0.47 0.79
CA GLY A 192 -7.64 -1.50 1.50
C GLY A 192 -6.69 -2.27 0.59
N ALA A 193 -5.61 -2.81 1.16
CA ALA A 193 -4.61 -3.61 0.44
C ALA A 193 -5.07 -5.06 0.24
N LYS A 194 -6.11 -5.24 -0.57
CA LYS A 194 -6.67 -6.55 -0.95
C LYS A 194 -6.71 -6.70 -2.47
N SER A 195 -6.47 -7.92 -2.92
CA SER A 195 -6.58 -8.27 -4.35
C SER A 195 -8.04 -8.49 -4.74
N LEU A 196 -8.39 -8.07 -5.95
CA LEU A 196 -9.73 -8.22 -6.51
C LEU A 196 -9.72 -8.90 -7.86
N MET A 197 -10.85 -9.54 -8.18
CA MET A 197 -11.24 -9.97 -9.51
C MET A 197 -12.27 -8.99 -10.09
N LEU A 198 -11.89 -8.27 -11.14
CA LEU A 198 -12.77 -7.46 -11.96
C LEU A 198 -13.39 -8.37 -13.03
N TYR A 199 -14.72 -8.49 -13.05
CA TYR A 199 -15.47 -9.18 -14.09
C TYR A 199 -16.22 -8.17 -14.95
N VAL A 200 -15.99 -8.20 -16.25
CA VAL A 200 -16.67 -7.35 -17.23
C VAL A 200 -17.39 -8.24 -18.23
N SER A 201 -18.68 -8.02 -18.40
CA SER A 201 -19.52 -8.77 -19.34
C SER A 201 -20.26 -7.83 -20.28
N LEU A 202 -20.05 -8.00 -21.58
CA LEU A 202 -20.76 -7.30 -22.65
C LEU A 202 -21.91 -8.16 -23.15
N GLY A 203 -23.15 -7.69 -23.00
CA GLY A 203 -24.31 -8.28 -23.67
C GLY A 203 -24.76 -7.42 -24.85
N TYR A 204 -24.89 -7.97 -26.06
CA TYR A 204 -25.26 -7.23 -27.27
C TYR A 204 -26.18 -8.04 -28.20
N SER A 205 -26.92 -7.36 -29.06
CA SER A 205 -27.74 -7.97 -30.12
C SER A 205 -27.11 -7.77 -31.50
N LEU A 206 -27.38 -8.71 -32.41
CA LEU A 206 -26.90 -8.66 -33.79
C LEU A 206 -27.74 -7.72 -34.67
N ASP A 207 -29.05 -7.64 -34.42
CA ASP A 207 -30.02 -6.86 -35.19
C ASP A 207 -30.71 -5.79 -34.33
N SER A 208 -31.30 -4.79 -34.99
CA SER A 208 -31.99 -3.64 -34.39
C SER A 208 -33.52 -3.80 -34.27
N SER A 209 -34.09 -4.98 -34.58
CA SER A 209 -35.54 -5.23 -34.54
C SER A 209 -36.05 -5.49 -33.12
N GLU A 210 -37.36 -5.31 -32.87
CA GLU A 210 -37.94 -5.49 -31.52
C GLU A 210 -37.84 -6.94 -30.97
N ASP A 211 -37.58 -7.92 -31.84
CA ASP A 211 -37.27 -9.32 -31.46
C ASP A 211 -35.83 -9.51 -30.93
N ALA A 212 -35.01 -8.45 -30.88
CA ALA A 212 -33.60 -8.46 -30.47
C ALA A 212 -33.35 -8.94 -29.02
N SER A 213 -34.36 -8.95 -28.16
CA SER A 213 -34.24 -9.44 -26.77
C SER A 213 -34.05 -10.96 -26.68
N LEU A 214 -34.43 -11.72 -27.71
CA LEU A 214 -34.31 -13.19 -27.76
C LEU A 214 -32.94 -13.68 -28.26
N HIS A 215 -32.12 -12.79 -28.83
CA HIS A 215 -30.84 -13.11 -29.50
C HIS A 215 -29.68 -12.25 -28.98
N ARG A 216 -29.56 -12.13 -27.65
CA ARG A 216 -28.41 -11.47 -27.00
C ARG A 216 -27.24 -12.44 -26.87
N LEU A 217 -26.10 -12.04 -27.42
CA LEU A 217 -24.81 -12.70 -27.20
C LEU A 217 -24.11 -12.03 -26.01
N ASN A 218 -23.36 -12.82 -25.24
CA ASN A 218 -22.58 -12.30 -24.12
C ASN A 218 -21.10 -12.65 -24.28
N VAL A 219 -20.23 -11.66 -24.03
CA VAL A 219 -18.78 -11.84 -23.99
C VAL A 219 -18.30 -11.44 -22.60
N HIS A 220 -17.54 -12.32 -21.96
CA HIS A 220 -17.08 -12.12 -20.59
C HIS A 220 -15.55 -12.10 -20.52
N ARG A 221 -15.01 -11.19 -19.71
CA ARG A 221 -13.59 -11.16 -19.34
C ARG A 221 -13.43 -10.86 -17.87
N SER A 222 -12.34 -11.40 -17.31
CA SER A 222 -11.95 -11.19 -15.94
C SER A 222 -10.50 -10.72 -15.86
N LEU A 223 -10.21 -9.80 -14.95
CA LEU A 223 -8.88 -9.28 -14.68
C LEU A 223 -8.61 -9.31 -13.17
N GLN A 224 -7.50 -9.92 -12.76
CA GLN A 224 -7.06 -9.87 -11.37
C GLN A 224 -6.21 -8.62 -11.14
N VAL A 225 -6.55 -7.81 -10.14
CA VAL A 225 -5.79 -6.62 -9.76
C VAL A 225 -5.36 -6.76 -8.30
N GLU A 226 -4.05 -6.70 -8.07
CA GLU A 226 -3.47 -6.74 -6.72
C GLU A 226 -3.57 -5.36 -6.06
N GLY A 227 -4.15 -5.28 -4.86
CA GLY A 227 -4.12 -4.08 -4.02
C GLY A 227 -2.93 -4.10 -3.06
N LYS A 228 -2.08 -3.06 -3.08
CA LYS A 228 -0.89 -2.93 -2.23
C LYS A 228 -0.87 -1.62 -1.45
N ILE A 229 -0.20 -1.63 -0.31
CA ILE A 229 0.09 -0.41 0.45
C ILE A 229 1.24 0.33 -0.26
N PRO A 230 1.11 1.62 -0.58
CA PRO A 230 2.14 2.36 -1.32
C PRO A 230 3.45 2.49 -0.53
N MET A 231 3.34 2.90 0.73
CA MET A 231 4.49 3.12 1.60
C MET A 231 4.21 2.63 3.02
N ILE A 232 5.24 2.11 3.68
CA ILE A 232 5.22 1.83 5.12
C ILE A 232 5.97 2.95 5.83
N VAL A 233 5.38 3.47 6.90
CA VAL A 233 5.97 4.53 7.70
C VAL A 233 6.56 3.97 8.98
N GLY A 234 7.81 4.31 9.27
CA GLY A 234 8.45 4.15 10.57
C GLY A 234 8.61 5.48 11.28
N HIS A 235 8.67 5.46 12.61
CA HIS A 235 9.01 6.64 13.41
C HIS A 235 9.97 6.26 14.53
N GLN A 236 10.86 7.18 14.89
CA GLN A 236 11.84 6.97 15.95
C GLN A 236 12.18 8.30 16.62
N PHE A 237 11.99 8.37 17.94
CA PHE A 237 12.47 9.50 18.73
C PHE A 237 13.95 9.36 19.06
N LEU A 238 14.70 10.45 18.83
CA LEU A 238 16.08 10.62 19.20
C LEU A 238 16.21 11.75 20.22
N ARG A 239 17.18 11.57 21.11
CA ARG A 239 17.54 12.59 22.10
C ARG A 239 18.52 13.61 21.51
N PRO A 240 18.53 14.83 22.05
CA PRO A 240 19.52 15.81 21.63
C PRO A 240 20.94 15.29 21.80
N PHE A 241 21.78 15.57 20.80
CA PHE A 241 23.16 15.11 20.78
C PHE A 241 23.92 15.58 22.03
N ARG A 242 24.59 14.65 22.72
CA ARG A 242 25.35 14.90 23.97
C ARG A 242 24.52 15.43 25.14
N ARG A 243 23.19 15.30 25.12
CA ARG A 243 22.32 15.73 26.21
C ARG A 243 21.36 14.62 26.61
N GLU A 244 21.45 14.20 27.87
CA GLU A 244 20.83 12.99 28.41
C GLU A 244 19.94 13.37 29.61
N PRO A 245 18.62 13.52 29.41
CA PRO A 245 17.67 13.80 30.47
C PRO A 245 17.29 12.52 31.25
N LEU A 246 17.17 12.64 32.57
CA LEU A 246 16.65 11.58 33.42
C LEU A 246 15.13 11.52 33.30
N LEU A 247 14.61 10.47 32.67
CA LEU A 247 13.18 10.24 32.49
C LEU A 247 12.70 9.16 33.47
N LEU A 248 11.87 9.54 34.44
CA LEU A 248 11.44 8.65 35.52
C LEU A 248 10.46 7.57 35.03
N SER A 249 9.67 7.89 34.00
CA SER A 249 8.79 6.94 33.31
C SER A 249 9.52 5.66 32.88
N ARG A 250 10.73 5.78 32.33
CA ARG A 250 11.53 4.64 31.87
C ARG A 250 12.02 3.74 33.01
N ILE A 251 12.32 4.34 34.16
CA ILE A 251 12.79 3.60 35.34
C ILE A 251 11.66 2.73 35.90
N ARG A 252 10.41 3.23 35.84
CA ARG A 252 9.22 2.55 36.36
C ARG A 252 8.64 1.49 35.42
N SER A 253 8.99 1.52 34.13
CA SER A 253 8.44 0.62 33.08
C SER A 253 8.92 -0.85 33.11
N SER A 254 9.33 -1.38 34.26
CA SER A 254 9.93 -2.72 34.40
C SER A 254 8.94 -3.90 34.32
N SER A 255 7.67 -3.67 34.00
CA SER A 255 6.64 -4.73 33.93
C SER A 255 5.69 -4.58 32.74
N GLY A 256 5.92 -5.33 31.67
CA GLY A 256 4.89 -5.89 30.77
C GLY A 256 3.95 -4.98 29.96
N ASP A 257 3.85 -3.69 30.26
CA ASP A 257 2.82 -2.81 29.70
C ASP A 257 3.35 -1.99 28.51
N ASN A 258 2.45 -1.63 27.59
CA ASN A 258 2.75 -0.93 26.33
C ASN A 258 3.79 0.18 26.54
N LYS A 259 5.00 -0.03 25.99
CA LYS A 259 6.15 0.84 26.20
C LYS A 259 5.96 2.16 25.45
N LYS A 260 5.18 3.08 26.02
CA LYS A 260 5.02 4.44 25.50
C LYS A 260 6.39 5.13 25.49
N ASP A 261 6.70 5.81 24.40
CA ASP A 261 7.91 6.62 24.31
C ASP A 261 7.82 7.81 25.25
N SER A 262 8.93 8.17 25.89
CA SER A 262 8.99 9.32 26.80
C SER A 262 9.89 10.43 26.27
N LEU A 263 9.37 11.66 26.39
CA LEU A 263 10.00 12.90 25.94
C LEU A 263 10.29 13.82 27.12
N ALA A 264 11.43 14.49 27.06
CA ALA A 264 11.80 15.48 28.05
C ALA A 264 11.13 16.83 27.73
N MET A 265 10.42 17.39 28.70
CA MET A 265 9.88 18.75 28.65
C MET A 265 11.00 19.79 28.57
N ASN A 266 10.77 20.88 27.84
CA ASN A 266 11.72 21.99 27.62
C ASN A 266 13.06 21.56 27.02
N GLU A 267 13.09 20.42 26.35
CA GLU A 267 14.24 19.90 25.63
C GLU A 267 13.92 19.74 24.15
N SER A 268 14.94 19.91 23.30
CA SER A 268 14.80 19.69 21.87
C SER A 268 14.95 18.21 21.54
N ASN A 269 13.82 17.54 21.42
CA ASN A 269 13.75 16.14 20.99
C ASN A 269 13.73 16.10 19.46
N MET A 270 14.32 15.07 18.86
CA MET A 270 14.25 14.86 17.41
C MET A 270 13.35 13.67 17.11
N LEU A 271 12.55 13.77 16.07
CA LEU A 271 11.73 12.68 15.55
C LEU A 271 12.17 12.39 14.12
N ILE A 272 12.66 11.17 13.89
CA ILE A 272 12.91 10.68 12.54
C ILE A 272 11.65 9.95 12.09
N VAL A 273 11.08 10.39 10.97
CA VAL A 273 10.02 9.67 10.27
C VAL A 273 10.61 9.09 8.99
N SER A 274 10.40 7.80 8.77
CA SER A 274 10.83 7.13 7.56
C SER A 274 9.64 6.66 6.74
N ALA A 275 9.73 6.80 5.42
CA ALA A 275 8.72 6.37 4.46
C ALA A 275 9.39 5.43 3.46
N ARG A 276 9.03 4.14 3.53
CA ARG A 276 9.60 3.09 2.67
C ARG A 276 8.64 2.72 1.56
N ASN A 277 9.09 2.78 0.31
CA ASN A 277 8.32 2.28 -0.84
C ASN A 277 8.24 0.75 -0.78
N CYS A 278 7.01 0.21 -0.76
CA CYS A 278 6.75 -1.24 -0.68
C CYS A 278 6.21 -1.82 -1.98
N THR A 279 6.42 -1.11 -3.09
CA THR A 279 5.87 -1.42 -4.40
C THR A 279 7.00 -1.61 -5.42
N GLU A 280 6.69 -2.26 -6.54
CA GLU A 280 7.62 -2.47 -7.65
C GLU A 280 7.80 -1.22 -8.52
N VAL A 281 7.03 -0.16 -8.25
CA VAL A 281 7.00 1.06 -9.06
C VAL A 281 7.62 2.20 -8.26
N PRO A 282 8.45 3.07 -8.88
CA PRO A 282 8.94 4.28 -8.21
C PRO A 282 7.78 5.22 -7.84
N LEU A 283 7.88 5.83 -6.65
CA LEU A 283 6.90 6.78 -6.14
C LEU A 283 7.55 8.16 -5.96
N ARG A 284 6.81 9.22 -6.25
CA ARG A 284 7.19 10.61 -5.95
C ARG A 284 6.58 11.01 -4.61
N LEU A 285 7.42 11.34 -3.64
CA LEU A 285 7.02 11.89 -2.35
C LEU A 285 7.06 13.42 -2.43
N HIS A 286 5.91 14.07 -2.32
CA HIS A 286 5.76 15.53 -2.45
C HIS A 286 5.90 16.24 -1.11
N SER A 287 5.37 15.66 -0.04
CA SER A 287 5.50 16.25 1.30
C SER A 287 5.31 15.22 2.39
N ILE A 288 5.92 15.49 3.54
CA ILE A 288 5.72 14.76 4.79
C ILE A 288 5.55 15.77 5.91
N ALA A 289 4.38 15.76 6.55
CA ALA A 289 4.02 16.74 7.57
C ALA A 289 3.33 16.05 8.75
N ILE A 290 3.46 16.63 9.93
CA ILE A 290 2.76 16.17 11.13
C ILE A 290 1.70 17.22 11.47
N GLU A 291 0.44 16.83 11.36
CA GLU A 291 -0.72 17.64 11.71
C GLU A 291 -1.11 17.34 13.15
N SER A 292 -0.77 18.23 14.06
CA SER A 292 -1.30 18.23 15.43
C SER A 292 -2.67 18.89 15.46
N ASP A 293 -3.53 18.39 16.35
CA ASP A 293 -4.78 19.06 16.73
C ASP A 293 -4.48 20.44 17.34
N GLY A 294 -5.43 21.38 17.24
CA GLY A 294 -5.21 22.82 17.43
C GLY A 294 -4.48 23.19 18.73
N ASP A 295 -4.86 22.57 19.86
CA ASP A 295 -4.27 22.81 21.17
C ASP A 295 -2.87 22.16 21.32
N GLY A 296 -2.63 21.06 20.60
CA GLY A 296 -1.36 20.32 20.63
C GLY A 296 -0.18 21.09 20.02
N LYS A 297 -0.41 21.97 19.03
CA LYS A 297 0.66 22.79 18.42
C LYS A 297 1.29 23.78 19.40
N GLN A 298 0.49 24.30 20.33
CA GLN A 298 0.98 25.23 21.35
C GLN A 298 1.73 24.51 22.47
N LEU A 299 1.28 23.30 22.82
CA LEU A 299 1.88 22.46 23.86
C LEU A 299 3.17 21.77 23.40
N CYS A 300 3.25 21.38 22.13
CA CYS A 300 4.41 20.73 21.55
C CYS A 300 4.62 21.18 20.10
N PRO A 301 5.30 22.32 19.87
CA PRO A 301 5.69 22.73 18.53
C PRO A 301 6.55 21.65 17.85
N VAL A 302 6.11 21.27 16.65
CA VAL A 302 6.79 20.33 15.75
C VAL A 302 7.22 21.09 14.51
N GLU A 303 8.53 21.11 14.24
CA GLU A 303 9.11 21.81 13.09
C GLU A 303 9.89 20.82 12.23
N GLN A 304 9.70 20.84 10.93
CA GLN A 304 10.48 19.99 10.02
C GLN A 304 11.88 20.60 9.82
N ILE A 305 12.92 19.86 10.21
CA ILE A 305 14.33 20.28 10.08
C ILE A 305 14.88 19.89 8.70
N SER A 306 14.52 18.71 8.21
CA SER A 306 14.90 18.26 6.86
C SER A 306 13.65 18.13 6.00
N GLY A 307 13.53 19.06 5.07
CA GLY A 307 12.49 19.11 4.05
C GLY A 307 12.97 18.58 2.71
N LEU A 308 12.01 18.33 1.83
CA LEU A 308 12.28 18.16 0.40
C LEU A 308 12.73 19.52 -0.14
N SER A 309 13.91 19.60 -0.74
CA SER A 309 14.40 20.82 -1.40
C SER A 309 13.76 21.05 -2.76
N ASP A 310 13.39 19.95 -3.41
CA ASP A 310 12.72 19.93 -4.71
C ASP A 310 11.22 19.76 -4.51
N GLU A 311 10.43 19.92 -5.59
CA GLU A 311 8.97 19.74 -5.55
C GLU A 311 8.57 18.33 -5.07
N TYR A 312 9.42 17.31 -5.33
CA TYR A 312 9.24 15.94 -4.86
C TYR A 312 10.57 15.18 -4.76
N ALA A 313 10.60 14.10 -3.98
CA ALA A 313 11.67 13.10 -4.00
C ALA A 313 11.19 11.79 -4.63
N VAL A 314 11.99 11.22 -5.54
CA VAL A 314 11.72 9.90 -6.11
C VAL A 314 12.22 8.82 -5.16
N VAL A 315 11.29 8.02 -4.64
CA VAL A 315 11.55 6.87 -3.76
C VAL A 315 11.46 5.60 -4.61
N ALA A 316 12.62 5.06 -4.98
CA ALA A 316 12.73 3.83 -5.75
C ALA A 316 12.10 2.62 -5.00
N PRO A 317 11.78 1.51 -5.70
CA PRO A 317 11.31 0.28 -5.06
C PRO A 317 12.21 -0.15 -3.90
N SER A 318 11.61 -0.49 -2.76
CA SER A 318 12.31 -0.85 -1.51
C SER A 318 13.20 0.23 -0.88
N ALA A 319 13.30 1.43 -1.48
CA ALA A 319 14.05 2.53 -0.90
C ALA A 319 13.26 3.22 0.22
N GLU A 320 13.98 3.90 1.10
CA GLU A 320 13.43 4.60 2.27
C GLU A 320 13.85 6.07 2.24
N TYR A 321 12.86 6.96 2.33
CA TYR A 321 13.08 8.38 2.57
C TYR A 321 12.99 8.67 4.07
N LYS A 322 13.84 9.57 4.59
CA LYS A 322 13.83 9.96 6.02
C LYS A 322 13.68 11.47 6.15
N ALA A 323 12.71 11.89 6.95
CA ALA A 323 12.54 13.27 7.38
C ALA A 323 12.81 13.39 8.88
N ILE A 324 13.38 14.52 9.27
CA ILE A 324 13.73 14.84 10.65
C ILE A 324 12.88 16.02 11.10
N PHE A 325 12.21 15.85 12.23
CA PHE A 325 11.40 16.87 12.89
C PHE A 325 12.00 17.22 14.26
N SER A 326 11.98 18.50 14.61
CA SER A 326 12.22 19.03 15.95
C SER A 326 10.92 18.97 16.73
N VAL A 327 10.94 18.38 17.93
CA VAL A 327 9.79 18.22 18.81
C VAL A 327 10.13 18.83 20.17
N ASN A 328 9.49 19.96 20.48
CA ASN A 328 9.82 20.78 21.65
C ASN A 328 8.62 20.90 22.61
N PRO A 329 8.38 19.90 23.48
CA PRO A 329 7.26 19.93 24.42
C PRO A 329 7.44 20.99 25.51
N ARG A 330 6.38 21.75 25.80
CA ARG A 330 6.35 22.88 26.75
C ARG A 330 5.58 22.60 28.04
N ALA A 331 4.79 21.53 28.07
CA ALA A 331 3.98 21.13 29.22
C ALA A 331 4.05 19.62 29.42
N SER A 332 4.02 19.18 30.68
CA SER A 332 3.98 17.75 31.02
C SER A 332 2.59 17.18 30.74
N ASN A 333 2.55 16.04 30.07
CA ASN A 333 1.33 15.30 29.78
C ASN A 333 1.69 13.80 29.59
N PRO A 334 1.12 12.89 30.40
CA PRO A 334 1.46 11.47 30.33
C PRO A 334 0.93 10.75 29.09
N ASP A 335 -0.15 11.25 28.49
CA ASP A 335 -0.84 10.66 27.35
C ASP A 335 -0.93 11.69 26.21
N PHE A 336 0.23 12.22 25.82
CA PHE A 336 0.29 13.25 24.79
C PHE A 336 0.20 12.64 23.40
N TYR A 337 -0.77 13.09 22.61
CA TYR A 337 -0.90 12.74 21.21
C TYR A 337 -0.19 13.77 20.33
N LEU A 338 0.85 13.35 19.59
CA LEU A 338 1.66 14.25 18.76
C LEU A 338 0.93 14.73 17.49
N GLY A 339 -0.01 13.94 16.98
CA GLY A 339 -0.76 14.26 15.77
C GLY A 339 -0.80 13.14 14.73
N GLU A 340 -1.37 13.47 13.57
CA GLU A 340 -1.41 12.60 12.40
C GLU A 340 -0.27 12.94 11.44
N LEU A 341 0.46 11.92 11.01
CA LEU A 341 1.42 12.04 9.93
C LEU A 341 0.68 12.02 8.60
N CYS A 342 0.86 13.06 7.80
CA CYS A 342 0.32 13.22 6.45
C CYS A 342 1.46 13.10 5.43
N LEU A 343 1.39 12.07 4.58
CA LEU A 343 2.31 11.89 3.44
C LEU A 343 1.56 12.13 2.14
N ASN A 344 2.04 13.05 1.32
CA ASN A 344 1.51 13.28 -0.02
C ASN A 344 2.43 12.63 -1.05
N TRP A 345 1.90 11.69 -1.82
CA TRP A 345 2.67 10.94 -2.80
C TRP A 345 1.92 10.78 -4.12
N SER A 346 2.64 10.47 -5.20
CA SER A 346 2.07 10.08 -6.48
C SER A 346 2.96 9.02 -7.14
N ARG A 347 2.46 8.33 -8.18
CA ARG A 347 3.31 7.48 -8.99
C ARG A 347 4.29 8.30 -9.82
N ASP A 348 5.47 7.76 -10.07
CA ASP A 348 6.39 8.29 -11.05
C ASP A 348 6.00 7.77 -12.44
N LEU A 349 5.06 8.46 -13.09
CA LEU A 349 4.62 8.11 -14.44
C LEU A 349 5.58 8.69 -15.48
N VAL A 350 6.10 7.83 -16.35
CA VAL A 350 6.87 8.19 -17.53
C VAL A 350 5.87 8.53 -18.65
N LEU A 351 5.81 9.81 -19.04
CA LEU A 351 5.11 10.41 -20.19
C LEU A 351 3.69 10.97 -19.98
N GLY A 352 3.60 12.30 -20.09
CA GLY A 352 2.61 12.98 -20.94
C GLY A 352 1.23 13.31 -20.37
N GLU A 353 0.70 12.55 -19.41
CA GLU A 353 -0.58 12.89 -18.78
C GLU A 353 -0.33 13.71 -17.49
N ASN A 354 -0.56 15.02 -17.59
CA ASN A 354 -0.69 15.93 -16.45
C ASN A 354 -1.85 15.47 -15.56
N GLN A 355 -1.59 14.57 -14.62
CA GLN A 355 -2.49 14.31 -13.52
C GLN A 355 -1.70 14.37 -12.23
N ASP A 356 -1.73 15.56 -11.63
CA ASP A 356 -1.30 15.87 -10.27
C ASP A 356 -2.25 15.18 -9.26
N ARG A 357 -2.48 13.87 -9.42
CA ARG A 357 -3.30 13.02 -8.56
C ARG A 357 -2.48 12.65 -7.33
N ARG A 358 -2.18 13.67 -6.51
CA ARG A 358 -1.54 13.51 -5.22
C ARG A 358 -2.48 12.74 -4.30
N VAL A 359 -1.97 11.67 -3.72
CA VAL A 359 -2.67 10.86 -2.73
C VAL A 359 -2.12 11.22 -1.36
N THR A 360 -3.01 11.53 -0.43
CA THR A 360 -2.65 11.78 0.97
C THR A 360 -2.86 10.50 1.78
N MET A 361 -1.77 9.94 2.29
CA MET A 361 -1.79 8.88 3.29
C MET A 361 -1.70 9.50 4.68
N LYS A 362 -2.62 9.13 5.57
CA LYS A 362 -2.65 9.58 6.96
C LYS A 362 -2.38 8.43 7.91
N GLN A 363 -1.52 8.65 8.90
CA GLN A 363 -1.25 7.67 9.95
C GLN A 363 -1.15 8.36 11.31
N ARG A 364 -1.88 7.83 12.29
CA ARG A 364 -1.80 8.31 13.68
C ARG A 364 -0.45 7.94 14.29
N LEU A 365 0.24 8.92 14.86
CA LEU A 365 1.45 8.67 15.65
C LEU A 365 1.07 8.15 17.04
N PRO A 366 1.90 7.31 17.68
CA PRO A 366 1.59 6.80 19.01
C PRO A 366 1.63 7.92 20.05
N GLU A 367 0.91 7.68 21.15
CA GLU A 367 0.95 8.55 22.33
C GLU A 367 2.32 8.48 23.02
N VAL A 368 2.77 9.63 23.51
CA VAL A 368 4.05 9.81 24.19
C VAL A 368 3.87 10.41 25.58
N HIS A 369 4.73 10.01 26.51
CA HIS A 369 4.74 10.52 27.87
C HIS A 369 5.71 11.70 27.99
N ILE A 370 5.18 12.90 28.21
CA ILE A 370 5.97 14.11 28.43
C ILE A 370 6.14 14.37 29.92
N GLU A 371 7.39 14.43 30.39
CA GLU A 371 7.72 14.74 31.78
C GLU A 371 8.88 15.73 31.90
N GLU A 372 8.91 16.49 32.99
CA GLU A 372 10.05 17.34 33.34
C GLU A 372 11.17 16.47 33.92
N PRO A 373 12.36 16.42 33.29
CA PRO A 373 13.46 15.63 33.80
C PRO A 373 14.04 16.28 35.07
N PRO A 374 14.11 15.57 36.21
CA PRO A 374 14.67 16.13 37.45
C PRO A 374 16.17 16.45 37.33
N LEU A 375 16.89 15.71 36.48
CA LEU A 375 18.31 15.92 36.19
C LEU A 375 18.54 15.84 34.69
N VAL A 376 19.38 16.73 34.16
CA VAL A 376 19.84 16.69 32.76
C VAL A 376 21.36 16.70 32.75
N VAL A 377 21.96 15.73 32.06
CA VAL A 377 23.41 15.63 31.88
C VAL A 377 23.76 16.04 30.47
N SER A 378 24.64 17.02 30.29
CA SER A 378 25.17 17.41 28.99
C SER A 378 26.68 17.31 28.94
N ILE A 379 27.19 16.96 27.74
CA ILE A 379 28.62 16.92 27.45
C ILE A 379 28.95 18.03 26.46
N GLU A 380 29.83 18.93 26.87
CA GLU A 380 30.42 19.93 25.98
C GLU A 380 31.84 19.49 25.63
N CYS A 381 32.06 19.24 24.35
CA CYS A 381 33.35 18.86 23.80
C CYS A 381 33.53 19.60 22.47
N PRO A 382 34.76 20.05 22.15
CA PRO A 382 35.08 20.63 20.85
C PRO A 382 34.58 19.77 19.67
N PRO A 383 34.27 20.39 18.52
CA PRO A 383 33.80 19.66 17.34
C PRO A 383 34.87 18.71 16.78
N TYR A 384 36.15 19.04 16.97
CA TYR A 384 37.29 18.21 16.62
C TYR A 384 38.42 18.42 17.63
N ALA A 385 39.38 17.49 17.63
CA ALA A 385 40.63 17.63 18.37
C ALA A 385 41.82 17.47 17.42
N ILE A 386 43.02 17.81 17.90
CA ILE A 386 44.27 17.68 17.15
C ILE A 386 45.19 16.77 17.94
N LEU A 387 45.84 15.83 17.25
CA LEU A 387 46.77 14.87 17.84
C LEU A 387 47.83 15.59 18.68
N GLY A 388 48.01 15.17 19.94
CA GLY A 388 48.98 15.76 20.87
C GLY A 388 48.57 17.12 21.47
N THR A 389 47.49 17.76 21.01
CA THR A 389 47.03 19.05 21.56
C THR A 389 46.00 18.82 22.66
N PRO A 390 46.21 19.37 23.88
CA PRO A 390 45.25 19.23 24.95
C PRO A 390 43.95 20.00 24.67
N PHE A 391 42.81 19.39 24.97
CA PHE A 391 41.51 20.05 24.98
C PHE A 391 40.74 19.74 26.26
N THR A 392 39.78 20.59 26.59
CA THR A 392 38.92 20.40 27.76
C THR A 392 37.55 19.91 27.29
N PHE A 393 37.00 18.91 27.99
CA PHE A 393 35.58 18.58 27.90
C PHE A 393 34.91 18.83 29.25
N TYR A 394 33.65 19.23 29.19
CA TYR A 394 32.84 19.56 30.35
C TYR A 394 31.65 18.61 30.42
N VAL A 395 31.38 18.13 31.63
CA VAL A 395 30.16 17.41 31.98
C VAL A 395 29.34 18.34 32.86
N LYS A 396 28.21 18.81 32.33
CA LYS A 396 27.30 19.68 33.05
C LYS A 396 26.12 18.86 33.52
N ILE A 397 25.82 18.94 34.81
CA ILE A 397 24.65 18.29 35.40
C ILE A 397 23.73 19.40 35.93
N HIS A 398 22.58 19.56 35.30
CA HIS A 398 21.56 20.51 35.69
C HIS A 398 20.53 19.86 36.61
N ASN A 399 20.22 20.52 37.73
CA ASN A 399 19.17 20.11 38.67
C ASN A 399 17.91 20.93 38.45
N SER A 400 16.93 20.36 37.77
CA SER A 400 15.63 20.99 37.53
C SER A 400 14.72 20.94 38.76
N THR A 401 15.08 20.27 39.85
CA THR A 401 14.21 20.14 41.02
C THR A 401 14.35 21.32 41.99
N SER A 402 13.35 21.50 42.86
CA SER A 402 13.40 22.44 44.00
C SER A 402 14.19 21.88 45.19
N LEU A 403 14.88 20.75 45.02
CA LEU A 403 15.48 19.96 46.09
C LEU A 403 16.98 19.76 45.82
N LEU A 404 17.76 19.66 46.90
CA LEU A 404 19.17 19.32 46.80
C LEU A 404 19.31 17.90 46.23
N GLN A 405 20.16 17.72 45.21
CA GLN A 405 20.40 16.42 44.58
C GLN A 405 21.83 15.95 44.85
N GLU A 406 21.99 14.74 45.37
CA GLU A 406 23.28 14.07 45.48
C GLU A 406 23.54 13.24 44.23
N ILE A 407 24.69 13.47 43.60
CA ILE A 407 25.14 12.71 42.44
C ILE A 407 26.47 12.03 42.73
N LYS A 408 26.65 10.84 42.14
CA LYS A 408 27.92 10.14 42.07
C LYS A 408 28.37 10.08 40.61
N TYR A 409 29.56 10.58 40.38
CA TYR A 409 30.21 10.61 39.09
C TYR A 409 31.24 9.49 39.01
N SER A 410 31.27 8.79 37.88
CA SER A 410 32.31 7.82 37.54
C SER A 410 32.73 7.98 36.09
N LEU A 411 34.03 7.86 35.84
CA LEU A 411 34.65 7.95 34.53
C LEU A 411 35.56 6.76 34.29
N VAL A 412 35.40 6.16 33.10
CA VAL A 412 36.23 5.07 32.60
C VAL A 412 37.07 5.59 31.45
N ASP A 413 38.39 5.37 31.55
CA ASP A 413 39.36 5.87 30.58
C ASP A 413 39.19 5.26 29.18
N SER A 414 39.63 6.02 28.19
CA SER A 414 39.76 5.58 26.80
C SER A 414 41.25 5.45 26.45
N GLN A 415 41.60 4.37 25.75
CA GLN A 415 43.01 4.03 25.46
C GLN A 415 43.73 5.07 24.58
N ASN A 416 42.98 5.87 23.82
CA ASN A 416 43.53 6.83 22.87
C ASN A 416 43.58 8.26 23.42
N PHE A 417 43.42 8.44 24.73
CA PHE A 417 43.53 9.74 25.38
C PHE A 417 44.35 9.64 26.67
N VAL A 418 45.25 10.60 26.88
CA VAL A 418 45.76 10.89 28.22
C VAL A 418 44.77 11.78 28.92
N PHE A 419 44.42 11.44 30.15
CA PHE A 419 43.37 12.11 30.91
C PHE A 419 43.94 12.80 32.16
N SER A 420 43.39 13.98 32.47
CA SER A 420 43.67 14.72 33.69
C SER A 420 42.36 15.19 34.33
N GLY A 421 42.06 14.64 35.51
CA GLY A 421 40.95 15.05 36.38
C GLY A 421 40.49 13.92 37.31
N ALA A 422 39.35 14.11 37.98
CA ALA A 422 38.81 13.09 38.89
C ALA A 422 38.09 11.98 38.12
N HIS A 423 38.43 10.72 38.43
CA HIS A 423 37.71 9.54 37.90
C HIS A 423 36.41 9.26 38.65
N ASN A 424 36.41 9.48 39.96
CA ASN A 424 35.24 9.30 40.81
C ASN A 424 35.06 10.54 41.67
N HIS A 425 33.83 11.03 41.76
CA HIS A 425 33.50 12.20 42.56
C HIS A 425 32.06 12.09 43.05
N ALA A 426 31.76 12.68 44.20
CA ALA A 426 30.39 12.84 44.67
C ALA A 426 30.17 14.33 44.95
N ALA A 427 29.05 14.85 44.49
CA ALA A 427 28.72 16.26 44.60
C ALA A 427 27.24 16.46 44.94
N PHE A 428 26.96 17.56 45.61
CA PHE A 428 25.61 18.05 45.84
C PHE A 428 25.32 19.20 44.87
N ILE A 429 24.18 19.11 44.18
CA ILE A 429 23.73 20.12 43.22
C ILE A 429 22.54 20.86 43.82
N LEU A 430 22.70 22.17 44.01
CA LEU A 430 21.65 23.02 44.58
C LEU A 430 20.41 23.05 43.67
N PRO A 431 19.21 23.30 44.23
CA PRO A 431 17.98 23.45 43.45
C PRO A 431 18.12 24.45 42.30
N LYS A 432 17.63 24.10 41.10
CA LYS A 432 17.64 24.96 39.91
C LYS A 432 19.03 25.47 39.49
N THR A 433 20.10 24.76 39.87
CA THR A 433 21.49 25.10 39.52
C THR A 433 22.15 24.02 38.67
N GLU A 434 23.29 24.39 38.07
CA GLU A 434 24.14 23.49 37.30
C GLU A 434 25.46 23.23 38.04
N HIS A 435 25.90 21.98 38.01
CA HIS A 435 27.23 21.58 38.46
C HIS A 435 28.06 21.15 37.26
N THR A 436 29.25 21.73 37.09
CA THR A 436 30.15 21.43 35.98
C THR A 436 31.39 20.69 36.47
N VAL A 437 31.65 19.53 35.89
CA VAL A 437 32.91 18.80 36.05
C VAL A 437 33.72 18.99 34.78
N SER A 438 34.99 19.39 34.91
CA SER A 438 35.87 19.65 33.77
C SER A 438 37.07 18.72 33.79
N HIS A 439 37.48 18.30 32.61
CA HIS A 439 38.56 17.35 32.42
C HIS A 439 39.36 17.73 31.20
N LYS A 440 40.69 17.60 31.30
CA LYS A 440 41.60 17.87 30.19
C LYS A 440 42.04 16.54 29.60
N LEU A 441 41.96 16.40 28.28
CA LEU A 441 42.54 15.25 27.57
C LEU A 441 43.54 15.67 26.52
N VAL A 442 44.46 14.75 26.23
CA VAL A 442 45.39 14.82 25.11
C VAL A 442 45.14 13.61 24.21
N PRO A 443 44.72 13.79 22.94
CA PRO A 443 44.56 12.67 22.01
C PRO A 443 45.91 12.02 21.66
N LEU A 444 45.93 10.68 21.67
CA LEU A 444 47.09 9.85 21.31
C LEU A 444 46.96 9.18 19.94
N GLY A 445 45.76 9.15 19.36
CA GLY A 445 45.48 8.58 18.05
C GLY A 445 44.61 9.49 17.19
N SER A 446 44.82 9.47 15.87
CA SER A 446 44.02 10.21 14.90
C SER A 446 42.77 9.44 14.44
N GLY A 447 41.83 10.12 13.78
CA GLY A 447 40.57 9.53 13.27
C GLY A 447 39.40 9.67 14.25
N SER A 448 38.37 8.86 14.07
CA SER A 448 37.22 8.84 14.99
C SER A 448 37.59 8.14 16.29
N GLN A 449 37.59 8.87 17.40
CA GLN A 449 38.04 8.40 18.70
C GLN A 449 36.90 8.49 19.72
N GLN A 450 36.84 7.52 20.63
CA GLN A 450 35.87 7.47 21.72
C GLN A 450 36.40 8.23 22.95
N LEU A 451 35.63 9.21 23.41
CA LEU A 451 35.87 9.91 24.66
C LEU A 451 35.73 8.94 25.86
N PRO A 452 36.31 9.28 27.03
CA PRO A 452 36.09 8.54 28.25
C PRO A 452 34.60 8.35 28.53
N ARG A 453 34.23 7.15 28.97
CA ARG A 453 32.83 6.82 29.25
C ARG A 453 32.46 7.37 30.62
N ILE A 454 31.38 8.14 30.65
CA ILE A 454 30.93 8.87 31.83
C ILE A 454 29.61 8.28 32.29
N THR A 455 29.52 8.00 33.58
CA THR A 455 28.28 7.56 34.22
C THR A 455 27.99 8.47 35.41
N VAL A 456 26.85 9.16 35.34
CA VAL A 456 26.32 10.01 36.42
C VAL A 456 25.19 9.25 37.10
N THR A 457 25.35 8.94 38.38
CA THR A 457 24.35 8.24 39.17
C THR A 457 23.65 9.22 40.11
N SER A 458 22.33 9.33 40.00
CA SER A 458 21.52 10.01 41.00
C SER A 458 21.27 9.08 42.18
N VAL A 459 21.69 9.50 43.38
CA VAL A 459 21.49 8.70 44.61
C VAL A 459 20.01 8.63 44.95
N ARG A 460 19.30 9.75 44.83
CA ARG A 460 17.88 9.85 45.18
C ARG A 460 16.99 8.97 44.32
N TYR A 461 17.22 8.98 43.01
CA TYR A 461 16.41 8.22 42.06
C TYR A 461 16.96 6.81 41.81
N SER A 462 18.09 6.45 42.43
CA SER A 462 18.77 5.17 42.22
C SER A 462 18.97 4.85 40.73
N ALA A 463 19.32 5.88 39.95
CA ALA A 463 19.33 5.82 38.50
C ALA A 463 20.65 6.31 37.94
N ALA A 464 21.18 5.59 36.96
CA ALA A 464 22.43 5.94 36.27
C ALA A 464 22.14 6.46 34.86
N LEU A 465 22.74 7.61 34.55
CA LEU A 465 22.71 8.28 33.25
C LEU A 465 24.07 8.05 32.59
N THR A 466 24.05 7.37 31.46
CA THR A 466 25.25 7.16 30.64
C THR A 466 24.93 7.65 29.23
N PRO A 467 25.56 8.74 28.78
CA PRO A 467 25.37 9.22 27.42
C PRO A 467 25.69 8.13 26.39
N PRO A 468 24.96 8.08 25.27
CA PRO A 468 25.15 7.04 24.26
C PRO A 468 26.54 7.12 23.61
N THR A 469 27.04 5.99 23.12
CA THR A 469 28.36 5.90 22.48
C THR A 469 28.49 6.83 21.28
N SER A 470 27.41 7.04 20.53
CA SER A 470 27.38 8.00 19.40
C SER A 470 27.60 9.45 19.84
N ALA A 471 27.17 9.82 21.05
CA ALA A 471 27.39 11.15 21.61
C ALA A 471 28.81 11.35 22.17
N THR A 472 29.54 10.26 22.41
CA THR A 472 30.86 10.26 23.03
C THR A 472 32.00 10.04 22.03
N SER A 473 31.78 10.25 20.73
CA SER A 473 32.86 10.30 19.74
C SER A 473 33.35 11.72 19.44
N VAL A 474 34.64 11.86 19.16
CA VAL A 474 35.27 13.07 18.61
C VAL A 474 36.23 12.70 17.48
N PHE A 475 36.28 13.50 16.42
CA PHE A 475 37.24 13.31 15.35
C PHE A 475 38.56 14.02 15.69
N VAL A 476 39.67 13.27 15.64
CA VAL A 476 41.01 13.76 15.93
C VAL A 476 41.79 13.89 14.64
N TYR A 477 42.10 15.12 14.24
CA TYR A 477 42.97 15.38 13.09
C TYR A 477 44.45 15.13 13.44
N PRO A 478 45.26 14.65 12.48
CA PRO A 478 46.70 14.49 12.69
C PRO A 478 47.42 15.85 12.85
N SER A 479 46.87 16.92 12.28
CA SER A 479 47.37 18.29 12.35
C SER A 479 46.20 19.27 12.21
N GLU A 480 46.42 20.56 12.44
CA GLU A 480 45.39 21.58 12.24
C GLU A 480 44.78 21.51 10.83
N PRO A 481 43.44 21.40 10.72
CA PRO A 481 42.78 21.35 9.42
C PRO A 481 42.86 22.72 8.74
N LYS A 482 43.39 22.74 7.51
CA LYS A 482 43.38 23.93 6.65
C LYS A 482 42.07 23.97 5.88
N PHE A 483 41.06 24.61 6.47
CA PHE A 483 39.84 24.92 5.73
C PHE A 483 40.14 26.10 4.81
N ASN A 484 40.29 25.86 3.50
CA ASN A 484 40.23 26.91 2.50
C ASN A 484 38.78 27.39 2.41
N LEU A 485 38.33 28.19 3.37
CA LEU A 485 37.18 29.06 3.13
C LEU A 485 37.66 30.11 2.15
N GLU A 486 37.44 29.86 0.86
CA GLU A 486 37.43 30.93 -0.13
C GLU A 486 36.46 31.99 0.37
N LYS A 487 37.03 33.12 0.83
CA LYS A 487 36.25 34.30 1.15
C LYS A 487 35.53 34.70 -0.13
N SER A 488 34.22 34.48 -0.18
CA SER A 488 33.36 35.14 -1.14
C SER A 488 33.62 36.63 -1.01
N HIS A 489 34.30 37.21 -2.01
CA HIS A 489 34.55 38.64 -2.08
C HIS A 489 33.19 39.37 -2.03
N PRO A 490 33.02 40.41 -1.20
CA PRO A 490 31.91 41.32 -1.39
C PRO A 490 32.13 41.99 -2.73
N ILE A 491 31.19 41.81 -3.65
CA ILE A 491 31.13 42.59 -4.89
C ILE A 491 31.06 44.05 -4.46
N SER A 492 32.14 44.77 -4.72
CA SER A 492 32.20 46.21 -4.58
C SER A 492 31.22 46.83 -5.55
N ASP A 493 30.20 47.50 -5.02
CA ASP A 493 29.46 48.52 -5.75
C ASP A 493 30.43 49.63 -6.18
N GLU A 494 30.82 49.62 -7.46
CA GLU A 494 31.28 50.81 -8.17
C GLU A 494 30.52 50.95 -9.49
N CYS A 495 29.51 51.83 -9.41
CA CYS A 495 29.03 52.79 -10.40
C CYS A 495 29.32 52.56 -11.89
N VAL A 496 28.25 52.55 -12.71
CA VAL A 496 28.24 53.26 -14.00
C VAL A 496 26.86 53.88 -14.28
N SER A 497 26.87 55.22 -14.24
CA SER A 497 26.08 56.23 -14.98
C SER A 497 24.56 56.31 -14.84
#